data_AF-A0A2D7DXU7-F1
#
_entry.id   AF-A0A2D7DXU7-F1
#
_cell.length_a   1.000
_cell.length_b   1.000
_cell.length_c   1.000
_cell.angle_alpha   90.00
_cell.angle_beta   90.00
_cell.angle_gamma   90.00
#
_symmetry.space_group_name_H-M   'P 1'
#
loop_
_entity.id
_entity.type
_entity.pdbx_description
1 polymer ?
#
loop_
_entity_poly.entity_id
_entity_poly.type
_entity_poly.pdbx_seq_one_letter_code
_entity_poly.pdbx_strand_id
1 'polypeptide(L)'
;MVKKLKGEQFYLSANDLTSGDVIYLSKDKWSTDFNKAIKIRKDDIEKYEKIAIQDENKCLIIGPFFVELTEEGQIRKLRDKIRKNGLTFKIT
;
A
#
# COMPACT_ATOMS: atom_id res chain seq x y z
N MET A 1 -10.68 13.51 -13.15
CA MET A 1 -10.85 12.16 -13.73
C MET A 1 -10.28 11.14 -12.78
N VAL A 2 -11.12 10.39 -12.07
CA VAL A 2 -10.66 9.29 -11.20
C VAL A 2 -10.11 8.19 -12.09
N LYS A 3 -8.82 7.85 -11.95
CA LYS A 3 -8.23 6.71 -12.66
C LYS A 3 -9.00 5.45 -12.26
N LYS A 4 -9.73 4.84 -13.21
CA LYS A 4 -10.41 3.57 -12.97
C LYS A 4 -9.37 2.53 -12.54
N LEU A 5 -9.50 2.05 -11.30
CA LEU A 5 -8.74 0.91 -10.80
C LEU A 5 -9.09 -0.31 -11.65
N LYS A 6 -8.07 -0.95 -12.23
CA LYS A 6 -8.24 -2.08 -13.17
C LYS A 6 -7.95 -3.43 -12.52
N GLY A 7 -7.49 -3.47 -11.27
CA GLY A 7 -7.26 -4.70 -10.53
C GLY A 7 -8.52 -5.17 -9.81
N GLU A 8 -8.59 -6.46 -9.51
CA GLU A 8 -9.64 -7.05 -8.66
C GLU A 8 -9.18 -7.16 -7.19
N GLN A 9 -7.86 -7.13 -6.97
CA GLN A 9 -7.23 -7.19 -5.66
C GLN A 9 -6.17 -6.09 -5.49
N PHE A 10 -6.02 -5.63 -4.25
CA PHE A 10 -5.18 -4.51 -3.89
C PHE A 10 -4.47 -4.74 -2.57
N TYR A 11 -3.34 -4.07 -2.38
CA TYR A 11 -2.79 -3.77 -1.06
C TYR A 11 -2.93 -2.29 -0.77
N LEU A 12 -3.27 -1.94 0.48
CA LEU A 12 -3.18 -0.57 0.93
C LEU A 12 -1.75 -0.32 1.40
N SER A 13 -1.09 0.66 0.80
CA SER A 13 0.28 1.06 1.10
C SER A 13 0.34 2.55 1.43
N ALA A 14 1.31 2.92 2.25
CA ALA A 14 1.61 4.30 2.60
C ALA A 14 3.11 4.43 2.88
N ASN A 15 3.54 5.61 3.32
CA ASN A 15 4.86 5.79 3.91
C ASN A 15 4.73 5.98 5.43
N ASP A 16 5.64 5.38 6.18
CA ASP A 16 5.83 5.66 7.60
C ASP A 16 6.38 7.08 7.77
N LEU A 17 5.81 7.83 8.70
CA LEU A 17 6.16 9.23 8.93
C LEU A 17 7.55 9.41 9.54
N THR A 18 8.04 8.41 10.28
CA THR A 18 9.28 8.53 11.05
C THR A 18 10.49 8.12 10.22
N SER A 19 10.40 6.98 9.57
CA SER A 19 11.47 6.37 8.77
C SER A 19 11.40 6.74 7.28
N GLY A 20 10.22 7.13 6.79
CA GLY A 20 9.96 7.26 5.36
C GLY A 20 9.77 5.92 4.64
N ASP A 21 9.83 4.79 5.36
CA ASP A 21 9.74 3.46 4.77
C ASP A 21 8.39 3.21 4.12
N VAL A 22 8.37 2.37 3.09
CA VAL A 22 7.13 1.90 2.48
C VAL A 22 6.51 0.85 3.39
N ILE A 23 5.29 1.13 3.84
CA ILE A 23 4.50 0.27 4.72
C ILE A 23 3.22 -0.18 4.03
N TYR A 24 2.67 -1.27 4.54
CA TYR A 24 1.45 -1.91 4.08
C TYR A 24 0.53 -2.17 5.25
N LEU A 25 -0.78 -2.06 5.03
CA LEU A 25 -1.76 -2.40 6.05
C LEU A 25 -1.76 -3.92 6.28
N SER A 26 -1.43 -4.34 7.50
CA SER A 26 -1.59 -5.73 7.97
C SER A 26 -2.78 -5.83 8.93
N LYS A 27 -3.12 -7.04 9.40
CA LYS A 27 -4.31 -7.30 10.25
C LYS A 27 -4.42 -6.38 11.46
N ASP A 28 -3.30 -6.12 12.13
CA ASP A 28 -3.30 -5.43 13.44
C ASP A 28 -2.62 -4.05 13.40
N LYS A 29 -1.73 -3.82 12.42
CA LYS A 29 -0.95 -2.58 12.30
C LYS A 29 -0.39 -2.38 10.90
N TRP A 30 0.21 -1.21 10.66
CA TRP A 30 1.07 -0.99 9.51
C TRP A 30 2.39 -1.75 9.66
N SER A 31 2.89 -2.29 8.55
CA SER A 31 4.07 -3.15 8.54
C SER A 31 4.88 -2.95 7.26
N THR A 32 6.20 -2.97 7.35
CA THR A 32 7.11 -3.01 6.19
C THR A 32 7.13 -4.39 5.51
N ASP A 33 6.72 -5.44 6.22
CA ASP A 33 6.61 -6.79 5.68
C ASP A 33 5.44 -6.91 4.70
N PHE A 34 5.77 -6.93 3.41
CA PHE A 34 4.84 -7.09 2.30
C PHE A 34 3.99 -8.37 2.39
N ASN A 35 4.54 -9.47 2.93
CA ASN A 35 3.84 -10.75 2.97
C ASN A 35 2.71 -10.77 4.02
N LYS A 36 2.73 -9.81 4.95
CA LYS A 36 1.67 -9.62 5.97
C LYS A 36 0.57 -8.67 5.50
N ALA A 37 0.69 -8.08 4.32
CA ALA A 37 -0.29 -7.14 3.80
C ALA A 37 -1.65 -7.83 3.57
N ILE A 38 -2.73 -7.18 4.00
CA ILE A 38 -4.09 -7.68 3.79
C ILE A 38 -4.44 -7.50 2.31
N LYS A 39 -4.82 -8.59 1.64
CA LYS A 39 -5.42 -8.53 0.29
C LYS A 39 -6.82 -7.93 0.39
N ILE A 40 -7.00 -6.78 -0.24
CA ILE A 40 -8.26 -6.04 -0.28
C ILE A 40 -8.93 -6.31 -1.62
N ARG A 41 -10.19 -6.75 -1.59
CA ARG A 41 -11.00 -6.87 -2.80
C ARG A 41 -11.50 -5.50 -3.21
N LYS A 42 -11.76 -5.35 -4.51
CA LYS A 42 -12.29 -4.11 -5.08
C LYS A 42 -13.55 -3.60 -4.36
N ASP A 43 -14.44 -4.51 -3.98
CA ASP A 43 -15.70 -4.19 -3.30
C ASP A 43 -15.49 -3.62 -1.89
N ASP A 44 -14.34 -3.88 -1.27
CA ASP A 44 -14.01 -3.41 0.08
C ASP A 44 -13.21 -2.09 0.08
N ILE A 45 -12.88 -1.52 -1.09
CA ILE A 45 -11.95 -0.38 -1.20
C ILE A 45 -12.39 0.81 -0.33
N GLU A 46 -13.67 1.19 -0.39
CA GLU A 46 -14.18 2.35 0.35
C GLU A 46 -14.02 2.19 1.87
N LYS A 47 -14.13 0.95 2.37
CA LYS A 47 -13.89 0.66 3.79
C LYS A 47 -12.44 0.93 4.17
N TYR A 48 -11.50 0.46 3.36
CA TYR A 48 -10.08 0.63 3.64
C TYR A 48 -9.58 2.04 3.37
N GLU A 49 -10.20 2.78 2.45
CA GLU A 49 -9.95 4.20 2.24
C GLU A 49 -10.31 5.01 3.49
N LYS A 50 -11.45 4.72 4.13
CA LYS A 50 -11.83 5.35 5.41
C LYS A 50 -10.83 5.06 6.51
N ILE A 51 -10.32 3.83 6.61
CA ILE A 51 -9.28 3.46 7.58
C ILE A 51 -8.01 4.27 7.31
N ALA A 52 -7.60 4.37 6.05
CA ALA A 52 -6.40 5.11 5.64
C ALA A 52 -6.50 6.60 6.01
N ILE A 53 -7.66 7.23 5.74
CA ILE A 53 -7.92 8.63 6.09
C ILE A 53 -7.86 8.83 7.60
N GLN A 54 -8.42 7.92 8.39
CA GLN A 54 -8.36 8.00 9.86
C GLN A 54 -6.92 7.89 10.38
N ASP A 55 -6.11 7.00 9.81
CA ASP A 55 -4.73 6.81 10.21
C ASP A 55 -3.82 7.96 9.76
N GLU A 56 -4.06 8.52 8.58
CA GLU A 56 -3.38 9.73 8.10
C GLU A 56 -3.70 10.94 8.99
N ASN A 57 -4.97 11.12 9.39
CA ASN A 57 -5.38 12.17 10.33
C ASN A 57 -4.77 12.02 11.73
N LYS A 58 -4.44 10.79 12.14
CA LYS A 58 -3.72 10.49 13.39
C LYS A 58 -2.21 10.64 13.24
N CYS A 59 -1.71 11.04 12.07
CA CYS A 59 -0.29 11.11 11.76
C CYS A 59 0.43 9.76 11.99
N LEU A 60 -0.22 8.65 11.65
CA LEU A 60 0.41 7.32 11.67
C LEU A 60 1.08 6.99 10.34
N ILE A 61 0.55 7.53 9.24
CA ILE A 61 1.00 7.29 7.87
C ILE A 61 0.91 8.58 7.06
N ILE A 62 1.54 8.61 5.89
CA ILE A 62 1.32 9.64 4.86
C ILE A 62 1.09 9.04 3.48
N GLY A 63 0.26 9.72 2.70
CA GLY A 63 0.05 9.45 1.28
C GLY A 63 -0.43 8.02 1.02
N PRO A 64 -1.51 7.55 1.68
CA PRO A 64 -2.03 6.22 1.44
C PRO A 64 -2.52 6.05 0.00
N PHE A 65 -2.26 4.89 -0.59
CA PHE A 65 -2.76 4.53 -1.91
C PHE A 65 -2.88 3.01 -2.08
N PHE A 66 -3.71 2.61 -3.05
CA PHE A 66 -3.89 1.21 -3.39
C PHE A 66 -2.88 0.74 -4.44
N VAL A 67 -2.10 -0.28 -4.08
CA VAL A 67 -1.23 -1.04 -4.98
C VAL A 67 -2.05 -2.12 -5.66
N GLU A 68 -2.13 -2.07 -6.99
CA GLU A 68 -2.87 -3.06 -7.79
C GLU A 68 -2.12 -4.38 -7.87
N LEU A 69 -2.85 -5.48 -7.68
CA LEU A 69 -2.34 -6.85 -7.79
C LEU A 69 -2.84 -7.54 -9.08
N THR A 70 -2.06 -8.52 -9.54
CA THR A 70 -2.47 -9.52 -10.54
C THR A 70 -3.35 -10.60 -9.89
N GLU A 71 -3.96 -11.45 -10.70
CA GLU A 71 -4.74 -12.61 -10.21
C GLU A 71 -3.88 -13.57 -9.36
N GLU A 72 -2.59 -13.66 -9.66
CA GLU A 72 -1.60 -14.44 -8.89
C GLU A 72 -1.16 -13.73 -7.58
N GLY A 73 -1.66 -12.52 -7.32
CA GLY A 73 -1.31 -11.72 -6.15
C GLY A 73 0.02 -10.98 -6.24
N GLN A 74 0.59 -10.82 -7.44
CA GLN A 74 1.82 -10.05 -7.64
C GLN A 74 1.51 -8.57 -7.89
N ILE A 75 2.44 -7.67 -7.57
CA ILE A 75 2.28 -6.24 -7.89
C ILE A 75 2.21 -6.05 -9.41
N ARG A 76 1.17 -5.36 -9.88
CA ARG A 76 0.95 -5.13 -11.31
C ARG A 76 1.85 -4.03 -11.88
N LYS A 77 1.98 -2.90 -11.20
CA LYS A 77 2.67 -1.69 -11.71
C LYS A 77 4.17 -1.74 -11.41
N LEU A 78 5.01 -1.44 -12.41
CA LEU A 78 6.47 -1.41 -12.27
C LEU A 78 6.93 -0.45 -11.15
N ARG A 79 6.34 0.74 -11.06
CA ARG A 79 6.64 1.73 -10.02
C ARG A 79 6.48 1.14 -8.61
N ASP A 80 5.41 0.39 -8.40
CA ASP A 80 5.09 -0.16 -7.08
C ASP A 80 6.01 -1.35 -6.77
N LYS A 81 6.49 -2.10 -7.79
CA LYS A 81 7.56 -3.10 -7.64
C LYS A 81 8.87 -2.46 -7.18
N ILE A 82 9.24 -1.32 -7.78
CA ILE A 82 10.44 -0.56 -7.38
C ILE A 82 10.30 -0.06 -5.94
N ARG A 83 9.15 0.56 -5.60
CA ARG A 83 8.88 1.06 -4.24
C ARG A 83 8.97 -0.04 -3.19
N LYS A 84 8.45 -1.24 -3.47
CA LYS A 84 8.56 -2.39 -2.56
C LYS A 84 10.03 -2.76 -2.25
N ASN A 85 10.93 -2.64 -3.23
CA ASN A 85 12.32 -3.03 -3.09
C ASN A 85 13.20 -1.95 -2.43
N GLY A 86 12.66 -0.75 -2.17
CA GLY A 86 13.40 0.36 -1.59
C GLY A 86 14.35 1.03 -2.59
N LEU A 87 15.46 1.58 -2.09
CA LEU A 87 16.45 2.28 -2.92
C LEU A 87 17.03 1.34 -3.99
N THR A 88 16.94 1.76 -5.25
CA THR A 88 17.48 1.01 -6.40
C THR A 88 19.03 1.00 -6.42
N PHE A 89 19.67 1.80 -5.56
CA PHE A 89 21.11 1.90 -5.44
C PHE A 89 21.52 1.79 -3.96
N LYS A 90 22.68 1.18 -3.71
CA LYS A 90 23.28 1.21 -2.37
C LYS A 90 23.91 2.57 -2.15
N ILE A 91 23.51 3.26 -1.08
CA ILE A 91 24.29 4.37 -0.55
C ILE A 91 25.52 3.69 0.07
N THR A 92 26.65 3.78 -0.63
CA THR A 92 27.95 3.24 -0.20
C THR A 92 28.87 4.41 0.09
#